data_AF-A0A9E3TS50-F1
#
_entry.id   AF-A0A9E3TS50-F1
#
_cell.length_a   1.000
_cell.length_b   1.000
_cell.length_c   1.000
_cell.angle_alpha   90.00
_cell.angle_beta   90.00
_cell.angle_gamma   90.00
#
_symmetry.space_group_name_H-M   'P 1'
#
loop_
_entity.id
_entity.type
_entity.pdbx_description
1 polymer ?
#
loop_
_entity_poly.entity_id
_entity_poly.type
_entity_poly.pdbx_seq_one_letter_code
_entity_poly.pdbx_strand_id
1 'polypeptide(L)'
;MECLLLFFALLAFATFSIRAAAGESAGGKRRNSYLQVARQFSGRFVPGGWFSQPVVRIRYGDTFATLTEATLRVPHPIRCTQFRIKWPDPRFAAEIFSHGVQTPPVSARMLKQIETTNAEFNARVKVFGISEGETHRLLSDGVRWQIIELVELVRDDDLYLSIADGYLTIHTPKLLRSFAMLKFFIEQGLALYDQVMITRAVGIEFIESDQATTLEHVICKVCGEEIAGHEMVYCQRCKTPHHSDCWQYAGSCSVYGCQEKNFRRPQPAPRNLPHSKGEGEQHLKDDTKGISS
;
A
#
# COMPACT_ATOMS: atom_id res chain seq x y z
N MET A 1 31.57 -46.69 32.01
CA MET A 1 30.65 -46.30 30.92
C MET A 1 29.71 -45.18 31.35
N GLU A 2 29.15 -45.22 32.57
CA GLU A 2 28.22 -44.19 33.10
C GLU A 2 28.84 -42.78 33.18
N CYS A 3 30.10 -42.64 33.63
CA CYS A 3 30.76 -41.33 33.68
C CYS A 3 30.94 -40.68 32.29
N LEU A 4 31.12 -41.49 31.24
CA LEU A 4 31.25 -41.02 29.86
C LEU A 4 29.90 -40.49 29.34
N LEU A 5 28.80 -41.20 29.61
CA LEU A 5 27.46 -40.76 29.22
C LEU A 5 27.07 -39.43 29.90
N LEU A 6 27.36 -39.29 31.20
CA LEU A 6 27.07 -38.07 31.94
C LEU A 6 27.91 -36.89 31.43
N PHE A 7 29.17 -37.12 31.09
CA PHE A 7 30.02 -36.10 30.46
C PHE A 7 29.48 -35.62 29.11
N PHE A 8 29.05 -36.53 28.22
CA PHE A 8 28.46 -36.16 26.94
C PHE A 8 27.11 -35.43 27.10
N ALA A 9 26.29 -35.83 28.08
CA ALA A 9 25.04 -35.13 28.39
C ALA A 9 25.29 -33.69 28.87
N LEU A 10 26.29 -33.49 29.75
CA LEU A 10 26.69 -32.16 30.22
C LEU A 10 27.28 -31.31 29.09
N LEU A 11 28.09 -31.89 28.20
CA LEU A 11 28.61 -31.20 27.02
C LEU A 11 27.49 -30.79 26.06
N ALA A 12 26.53 -31.68 25.81
CA ALA A 12 25.35 -31.38 25.00
C ALA A 12 24.52 -30.25 25.64
N PHE A 13 24.33 -30.29 26.96
CA PHE A 13 23.59 -29.26 27.69
C PHE A 13 24.34 -27.91 27.72
N ALA A 14 25.65 -27.91 27.93
CA ALA A 14 26.47 -26.71 27.94
C ALA A 14 26.54 -26.08 26.54
N THR A 15 26.74 -26.88 25.50
CA THR A 15 26.71 -26.38 24.10
C THR A 15 25.33 -25.87 23.71
N PHE A 16 24.26 -26.53 24.16
CA PHE A 16 22.89 -26.04 24.00
C PHE A 16 22.68 -24.70 24.73
N SER A 17 23.15 -24.57 25.96
CA SER A 17 23.02 -23.36 26.78
C SER A 17 23.80 -22.18 26.22
N ILE A 18 25.04 -22.40 25.76
CA ILE A 18 25.86 -21.37 25.10
C ILE A 18 25.21 -20.90 23.81
N ARG A 19 24.69 -21.82 22.98
CA ARG A 19 23.97 -21.47 21.75
C ARG A 19 22.67 -20.72 22.02
N ALA A 20 21.93 -21.10 23.08
CA ALA A 20 20.73 -20.39 23.51
C ALA A 20 21.07 -18.94 23.93
N ALA A 21 22.11 -18.75 24.74
CA ALA A 21 22.54 -17.42 25.22
C ALA A 21 23.08 -16.52 24.08
N ALA A 22 23.86 -17.08 23.15
CA ALA A 22 24.36 -16.32 22.00
C ALA A 22 23.23 -15.89 21.04
N GLY A 23 22.14 -16.67 20.95
CA GLY A 23 20.96 -16.34 20.18
C GLY A 23 20.15 -15.16 20.74
N GLU A 24 20.22 -14.89 22.05
CA GLU A 24 19.42 -13.85 22.71
C GLU A 24 19.82 -12.43 22.28
N SER A 25 21.11 -12.16 22.06
CA SER A 25 21.57 -10.79 21.74
C SER A 25 21.07 -10.30 20.36
N ALA A 26 21.13 -11.16 19.33
CA ALA A 26 20.57 -10.86 18.02
C ALA A 26 19.03 -10.88 18.03
N GLY A 27 18.42 -11.74 18.84
CA GLY A 27 16.97 -11.80 19.04
C GLY A 27 16.40 -10.55 19.70
N GLY A 28 17.13 -9.93 20.63
CA GLY A 28 16.69 -8.78 21.42
C GLY A 28 16.37 -7.54 20.59
N LYS A 29 17.30 -7.12 19.70
CA LYS A 29 17.08 -5.94 18.83
C LYS A 29 15.88 -6.12 17.90
N ARG A 30 15.73 -7.33 17.34
CA ARG A 30 14.62 -7.70 16.47
C ARG A 30 13.30 -7.69 17.22
N ARG A 31 13.24 -8.35 18.37
CA ARG A 31 12.05 -8.36 19.26
C ARG A 31 11.64 -6.95 19.64
N ASN A 32 12.60 -6.09 19.98
CA ASN A 32 12.33 -4.70 20.32
C ASN A 32 11.72 -3.93 19.12
N SER A 33 12.20 -4.18 17.91
CA SER A 33 11.66 -3.53 16.70
C SER A 33 10.21 -3.94 16.42
N TYR A 34 9.86 -5.22 16.54
CA TYR A 34 8.46 -5.69 16.43
C TYR A 34 7.57 -5.13 17.54
N LEU A 35 8.09 -5.02 18.77
CA LEU A 35 7.37 -4.42 19.90
C LEU A 35 7.10 -2.92 19.65
N GLN A 36 8.07 -2.18 19.12
CA GLN A 36 7.91 -0.77 18.76
C GLN A 36 6.86 -0.59 17.67
N VAL A 37 6.87 -1.43 16.62
CA VAL A 37 5.83 -1.44 15.59
C VAL A 37 4.46 -1.71 16.21
N ALA A 38 4.32 -2.73 17.07
CA ALA A 38 3.05 -3.01 17.74
C ALA A 38 2.54 -1.79 18.52
N ARG A 39 3.41 -1.08 19.24
CA ARG A 39 3.04 0.16 19.94
C ARG A 39 2.61 1.26 18.96
N GLN A 40 3.39 1.50 17.89
CA GLN A 40 3.14 2.54 16.91
C GLN A 40 1.77 2.37 16.23
N PHE A 41 1.39 1.14 15.88
CA PHE A 41 0.14 0.84 15.19
C PHE A 41 -0.97 0.37 16.13
N SER A 42 -0.84 0.59 17.44
CA SER A 42 -1.80 0.13 18.47
C SER A 42 -2.16 -1.37 18.32
N GLY A 43 -1.20 -2.17 17.87
CA GLY A 43 -1.31 -3.60 17.64
C GLY A 43 -0.88 -4.44 18.84
N ARG A 44 -1.08 -5.75 18.71
CA ARG A 44 -0.64 -6.76 19.68
C ARG A 44 0.59 -7.50 19.16
N PHE A 45 1.67 -7.46 19.93
CA PHE A 45 2.85 -8.28 19.68
C PHE A 45 2.73 -9.64 20.37
N VAL A 46 2.98 -10.71 19.62
CA VAL A 46 3.13 -12.07 20.13
C VAL A 46 4.59 -12.49 19.88
N PRO A 47 5.39 -12.73 20.92
CA PRO A 47 6.77 -13.16 20.75
C PRO A 47 6.79 -14.55 20.09
N GLY A 48 7.75 -14.76 19.20
CA GLY A 48 8.05 -16.09 18.67
C GLY A 48 8.74 -16.97 19.72
N GLY A 49 8.42 -18.26 19.71
CA GLY A 49 9.09 -19.30 20.49
C GLY A 49 10.05 -20.12 19.63
N TRP A 50 10.42 -21.31 20.12
CA TRP A 50 11.29 -22.22 19.36
C TRP A 50 10.67 -22.65 18.01
N PHE A 51 9.35 -22.83 17.98
CA PHE A 51 8.61 -23.31 16.81
C PHE A 51 7.67 -22.26 16.20
N SER A 52 7.71 -21.02 16.68
CA SER A 52 6.84 -19.96 16.17
C SER A 52 7.62 -18.68 15.88
N GLN A 53 7.20 -18.00 14.82
CA GLN A 53 7.80 -16.72 14.43
C GLN A 53 7.11 -15.58 15.20
N PRO A 54 7.79 -14.44 15.42
CA PRO A 54 7.15 -13.26 16.00
C PRO A 54 5.99 -12.79 15.12
N VAL A 55 4.90 -12.34 15.73
CA VAL A 55 3.73 -11.81 15.03
C VAL A 55 3.33 -10.48 15.64
N VAL A 56 3.07 -9.49 14.79
CA VAL A 56 2.37 -8.25 15.18
C VAL A 56 1.01 -8.26 14.48
N ARG A 57 -0.06 -8.19 15.26
CA ARG A 57 -1.43 -8.09 14.75
C ARG A 57 -1.94 -6.67 14.94
N ILE A 58 -2.38 -6.04 13.85
CA ILE A 58 -2.80 -4.65 13.79
C ILE A 58 -4.28 -4.64 13.40
N ARG A 59 -5.10 -3.87 14.13
CA ARG A 59 -6.49 -3.64 13.72
C ARG A 59 -6.53 -2.55 12.66
N TYR A 60 -7.23 -2.80 11.56
CA TYR A 60 -7.34 -1.85 10.45
C TYR A 60 -8.77 -1.82 9.92
N GLY A 61 -9.53 -0.78 10.28
CA GLY A 61 -10.98 -0.75 10.09
C GLY A 61 -11.65 -1.98 10.75
N ASP A 62 -12.38 -2.74 9.93
CA ASP A 62 -13.08 -3.98 10.34
C ASP A 62 -12.26 -5.26 10.08
N THR A 63 -11.01 -5.12 9.66
CA THR A 63 -10.10 -6.23 9.39
C THR A 63 -8.86 -6.18 10.28
N PHE A 64 -8.00 -7.18 10.13
CA PHE A 64 -6.72 -7.26 10.80
C PHE A 64 -5.61 -7.46 9.77
N ALA A 65 -4.56 -6.66 9.92
CA ALA A 65 -3.27 -6.92 9.29
C ALA A 65 -2.37 -7.69 10.26
N THR A 66 -1.48 -8.51 9.71
CA THR A 66 -0.47 -9.26 10.44
C THR A 66 0.88 -9.06 9.78
N LEU A 67 1.88 -8.74 10.59
CA LEU A 67 3.28 -8.72 10.20
C LEU A 67 3.99 -9.88 10.90
N THR A 68 4.69 -10.72 10.14
CA THR A 68 5.42 -11.87 10.70
C THR A 68 6.67 -12.17 9.87
N GLU A 69 7.47 -13.12 10.34
CA GLU A 69 8.51 -13.75 9.54
C GLU A 69 7.93 -15.05 8.99
N ALA A 70 8.13 -15.31 7.70
CA ALA A 70 7.66 -16.53 7.05
C ALA A 70 8.81 -17.18 6.27
N THR A 71 8.60 -18.43 5.87
CA THR A 71 9.53 -19.14 4.98
C THR A 71 8.84 -19.33 3.64
N LEU A 72 9.35 -18.68 2.59
CA LEU A 72 8.85 -18.87 1.23
C LEU A 72 9.22 -20.27 0.74
N ARG A 73 8.24 -20.99 0.19
CA ARG A 73 8.40 -22.34 -0.39
C ARG A 73 8.89 -22.26 -1.83
N VAL A 74 10.10 -21.76 -2.00
CA VAL A 74 10.86 -21.82 -3.27
C VAL A 74 11.88 -22.97 -3.18
N PRO A 75 12.55 -23.39 -4.28
CA PRO A 75 13.47 -24.54 -4.26
C PRO A 75 14.51 -24.52 -3.12
N HIS A 76 14.88 -23.30 -2.69
CA HIS A 76 15.68 -23.07 -1.49
C HIS A 76 14.84 -22.26 -0.49
N PRO A 77 14.50 -22.77 0.71
CA PRO A 77 13.67 -22.04 1.66
C PRO A 77 14.32 -20.72 2.09
N ILE A 78 13.66 -19.60 1.79
CA ILE A 78 14.14 -18.25 2.17
C ILE A 78 13.25 -17.71 3.28
N ARG A 79 13.88 -17.21 4.36
CA ARG A 79 13.17 -16.49 5.42
C ARG A 79 12.90 -15.06 4.97
N CYS A 80 11.63 -14.67 5.01
CA CYS A 80 11.14 -13.40 4.53
C CYS A 80 10.38 -12.67 5.63
N THR A 81 10.23 -11.34 5.49
CA THR A 81 9.22 -10.59 6.23
C THR A 81 7.93 -10.61 5.42
N GLN A 82 6.81 -10.93 6.09
CA GLN A 82 5.50 -11.09 5.48
C GLN A 82 4.53 -10.11 6.12
N PHE A 83 3.88 -9.31 5.29
CA PHE A 83 2.68 -8.55 5.64
C PHE A 83 1.46 -9.26 5.04
N ARG A 84 0.39 -9.42 5.81
CA ARG A 84 -0.83 -10.09 5.37
C ARG A 84 -2.05 -9.41 5.94
N ILE A 85 -3.08 -9.17 5.12
CA ILE A 85 -4.35 -8.57 5.52
C ILE A 85 -5.50 -9.35 4.87
N LYS A 86 -6.64 -9.48 5.58
CA LYS A 86 -7.79 -10.22 5.05
C LYS A 86 -8.32 -9.52 3.80
N TRP A 87 -8.58 -10.30 2.78
CA TRP A 87 -9.15 -9.88 1.51
C TRP A 87 -10.62 -10.34 1.43
N PRO A 88 -11.54 -9.48 0.99
CA PRO A 88 -12.97 -9.77 1.10
C PRO A 88 -13.48 -10.85 0.13
N ASP A 89 -12.82 -11.06 -1.02
CA ASP A 89 -13.26 -12.05 -2.02
C ASP A 89 -12.29 -13.22 -2.13
N PRO A 90 -12.57 -14.38 -1.52
CA PRO A 90 -11.66 -15.51 -1.52
C PRO A 90 -11.50 -16.18 -2.90
N ARG A 91 -12.35 -15.86 -3.87
CA ARG A 91 -12.29 -16.45 -5.22
C ARG A 91 -11.35 -15.71 -6.16
N PHE A 92 -11.07 -14.45 -5.86
CA PHE A 92 -10.13 -13.66 -6.65
C PHE A 92 -8.70 -14.15 -6.39
N ALA A 93 -7.95 -14.38 -7.47
CA ALA A 93 -6.57 -14.80 -7.42
C ALA A 93 -5.70 -13.95 -8.37
N ALA A 94 -4.68 -13.31 -7.81
CA ALA A 94 -3.65 -12.60 -8.57
C ALA A 94 -2.30 -12.66 -7.87
N GLU A 95 -1.23 -12.67 -8.65
CA GLU A 95 0.14 -12.67 -8.17
C GLU A 95 0.98 -11.65 -8.94
N ILE A 96 1.87 -10.98 -8.23
CA ILE A 96 2.73 -9.93 -8.79
C ILE A 96 4.15 -10.14 -8.29
N PHE A 97 5.11 -10.08 -9.21
CA PHE A 97 6.53 -10.35 -8.99
C PHE A 97 7.37 -9.21 -9.52
N SER A 98 8.43 -8.80 -8.81
CA SER A 98 9.50 -8.01 -9.45
C SER A 98 10.29 -8.88 -10.45
N HIS A 99 10.90 -8.28 -11.48
CA HIS A 99 11.61 -9.03 -12.55
C HIS A 99 12.83 -9.86 -12.07
N GLY A 100 13.26 -9.77 -10.81
CA GLY A 100 14.32 -10.60 -10.23
C GLY A 100 13.93 -12.05 -9.93
N VAL A 101 12.62 -12.33 -9.78
CA VAL A 101 12.15 -13.63 -9.29
C VAL A 101 12.32 -14.70 -10.37
N GLN A 102 13.31 -15.58 -10.21
CA GLN A 102 13.65 -16.59 -11.22
C GLN A 102 12.61 -17.72 -11.34
N THR A 103 11.86 -18.01 -10.28
CA THR A 103 10.83 -19.06 -10.32
C THR A 103 9.53 -18.56 -9.72
N PRO A 104 8.46 -18.45 -10.51
CA PRO A 104 7.16 -18.16 -9.96
C PRO A 104 6.76 -19.32 -9.02
N PRO A 105 6.08 -19.02 -7.89
CA PRO A 105 5.56 -20.01 -6.98
C PRO A 105 4.61 -20.95 -7.71
N VAL A 106 4.46 -22.16 -7.17
CA VAL A 106 3.70 -23.25 -7.79
C VAL A 106 2.25 -22.85 -8.14
N SER A 107 1.66 -21.93 -7.38
CA SER A 107 0.32 -21.36 -7.59
C SER A 107 0.16 -20.62 -8.92
N ALA A 108 1.21 -19.97 -9.42
CA ALA A 108 1.18 -19.22 -10.67
C ALA A 108 0.87 -20.11 -11.89
N ARG A 109 1.05 -21.43 -11.80
CA ARG A 109 0.84 -22.36 -12.94
C ARG A 109 -0.59 -22.40 -13.44
N MET A 110 -1.56 -22.00 -12.62
CA MET A 110 -2.98 -21.91 -13.01
C MET A 110 -3.40 -20.49 -13.42
N LEU A 111 -2.53 -19.50 -13.23
CA LEU A 111 -2.80 -18.11 -13.52
C LEU A 111 -2.26 -17.75 -14.91
N LYS A 112 -2.94 -16.83 -15.59
CA LYS A 112 -2.48 -16.29 -16.88
C LYS A 112 -1.62 -15.06 -16.62
N GLN A 113 -0.51 -14.93 -17.34
CA GLN A 113 0.24 -13.68 -17.34
C GLN A 113 -0.61 -12.59 -18.01
N ILE A 114 -0.64 -11.41 -17.39
CA ILE A 114 -1.46 -10.27 -17.83
C ILE A 114 -0.51 -9.11 -18.07
N GLU A 115 -0.58 -8.50 -19.25
CA GLU A 115 0.19 -7.30 -19.58
C GLU A 115 -0.67 -6.07 -19.34
N THR A 116 -0.15 -5.08 -18.62
CA THR A 116 -0.87 -3.80 -18.47
C THR A 116 -0.59 -2.89 -19.66
N THR A 117 -1.37 -1.82 -19.83
CA THR A 117 -1.07 -0.77 -20.83
C THR A 117 0.12 0.10 -20.45
N ASN A 118 0.62 0.00 -19.20
CA ASN A 118 1.74 0.80 -18.71
C ASN A 118 3.06 0.03 -18.89
N ALA A 119 3.83 0.43 -19.91
CA ALA A 119 5.10 -0.22 -20.25
C ALA A 119 6.16 -0.13 -19.14
N GLU A 120 6.24 0.99 -18.41
CA GLU A 120 7.19 1.14 -17.30
C GLU A 120 6.86 0.16 -16.16
N PHE A 121 5.58 0.01 -15.84
CA PHE A 121 5.11 -0.94 -14.84
C PHE A 121 5.46 -2.38 -15.25
N ASN A 122 5.15 -2.78 -16.49
CA ASN A 122 5.47 -4.11 -17.02
C ASN A 122 6.98 -4.38 -17.09
N ALA A 123 7.81 -3.34 -17.22
CA ALA A 123 9.27 -3.47 -17.21
C ALA A 123 9.84 -3.76 -15.81
N ARG A 124 9.09 -3.42 -14.75
CA ARG A 124 9.52 -3.63 -13.35
C ARG A 124 8.85 -4.83 -12.70
N VAL A 125 7.63 -5.17 -13.10
CA VAL A 125 6.88 -6.28 -12.51
C VAL A 125 6.20 -7.18 -13.55
N LYS A 126 6.00 -8.44 -13.17
CA LYS A 126 5.15 -9.41 -13.89
C LYS A 126 3.87 -9.63 -13.12
N VAL A 127 2.74 -9.62 -13.81
CA VAL A 127 1.41 -9.82 -13.22
C VAL A 127 0.82 -11.13 -13.75
N PHE A 128 0.24 -11.90 -12.84
CA PHE A 128 -0.52 -13.10 -13.14
C PHE A 128 -1.89 -13.01 -12.48
N GLY A 129 -2.93 -13.50 -13.14
CA GLY A 129 -4.29 -13.47 -12.60
C GLY A 129 -5.19 -14.56 -13.17
N ILE A 130 -6.29 -14.82 -12.47
CA ILE A 130 -7.32 -15.78 -12.93
C ILE A 130 -8.19 -15.20 -14.05
N SER A 131 -8.41 -13.88 -14.05
CA SER A 131 -9.26 -13.15 -15.00
C SER A 131 -8.58 -11.84 -15.39
N GLU A 132 -8.27 -11.69 -16.67
CA GLU A 132 -7.63 -10.50 -17.23
C GLU A 132 -8.41 -9.22 -16.88
N GLY A 133 -9.71 -9.18 -17.12
CA GLY A 133 -10.54 -8.01 -16.84
C GLY A 133 -10.62 -7.63 -15.36
N GLU A 134 -10.68 -8.61 -14.44
CA GLU A 134 -10.68 -8.32 -13.00
C GLU A 134 -9.32 -7.83 -12.51
N THR A 135 -8.24 -8.43 -13.01
CA THR A 135 -6.89 -8.01 -12.66
C THR A 135 -6.57 -6.63 -13.23
N HIS A 136 -7.00 -6.30 -14.46
CA HIS A 136 -6.86 -4.94 -14.99
C HIS A 136 -7.61 -3.92 -14.14
N ARG A 137 -8.85 -4.22 -13.74
CA ARG A 137 -9.62 -3.36 -12.83
C ARG A 137 -8.89 -3.17 -11.51
N LEU A 138 -8.35 -4.23 -10.90
CA LEU A 138 -7.57 -4.16 -9.67
C LEU A 138 -6.36 -3.22 -9.81
N LEU A 139 -5.67 -3.27 -10.95
CA LEU A 139 -4.44 -2.53 -11.21
C LEU A 139 -4.72 -1.12 -11.71
N SER A 140 -5.48 -0.31 -10.96
CA SER A 140 -5.61 1.13 -11.22
C SER A 140 -4.27 1.86 -11.10
N ASP A 141 -4.17 3.11 -11.56
CA ASP A 141 -2.93 3.90 -11.46
C ASP A 141 -2.41 4.02 -10.03
N GLY A 142 -3.31 4.25 -9.07
CA GLY A 142 -2.94 4.32 -7.64
C GLY A 142 -2.36 3.01 -7.12
N VAL A 143 -2.93 1.87 -7.54
CA VAL A 143 -2.43 0.54 -7.16
C VAL A 143 -1.07 0.27 -7.81
N ARG A 144 -0.91 0.57 -9.10
CA ARG A 144 0.37 0.42 -9.82
C ARG A 144 1.47 1.25 -9.18
N TRP A 145 1.21 2.53 -8.91
CA TRP A 145 2.17 3.42 -8.25
C TRP A 145 2.60 2.87 -6.89
N GLN A 146 1.64 2.41 -6.09
CA GLN A 146 1.91 1.88 -4.76
C GLN A 146 2.70 0.55 -4.78
N ILE A 147 2.52 -0.27 -5.81
CA ILE A 147 3.34 -1.46 -6.06
C ILE A 147 4.77 -1.05 -6.43
N ILE A 148 4.97 -0.02 -7.26
CA ILE A 148 6.31 0.46 -7.61
C ILE A 148 7.05 0.99 -6.38
N GLU A 149 6.39 1.78 -5.53
CA GLU A 149 6.96 2.23 -4.24
C GLU A 149 7.39 1.05 -3.35
N LEU A 150 6.57 -0.02 -3.30
CA LEU A 150 6.95 -1.25 -2.61
C LEU A 150 8.16 -1.92 -3.24
N VAL A 151 8.27 -1.98 -4.57
CA VAL A 151 9.44 -2.54 -5.27
C VAL A 151 10.70 -1.72 -4.94
N GLU A 152 10.60 -0.40 -4.93
CA GLU A 152 11.72 0.50 -4.63
C GLU A 152 12.21 0.40 -3.18
N LEU A 153 11.30 0.13 -2.24
CA LEU A 153 11.65 -0.14 -0.84
C LEU A 153 12.60 -1.32 -0.71
N VAL A 154 12.37 -2.38 -1.49
CA VAL A 154 13.10 -3.64 -1.33
C VAL A 154 14.44 -3.65 -2.09
N ARG A 155 14.64 -2.74 -3.06
CA ARG A 155 15.85 -2.53 -3.87
C ARG A 155 16.55 -3.82 -4.34
N ASP A 156 16.32 -4.16 -5.60
CA ASP A 156 16.88 -5.34 -6.28
C ASP A 156 16.45 -6.70 -5.71
N ASP A 157 15.50 -6.68 -4.78
CA ASP A 157 14.93 -7.89 -4.17
C ASP A 157 13.66 -8.36 -4.88
N ASP A 158 13.46 -9.67 -4.79
CA ASP A 158 12.29 -10.43 -5.23
C ASP A 158 11.04 -10.11 -4.40
N LEU A 159 10.47 -8.91 -4.54
CA LEU A 159 9.14 -8.59 -4.01
C LEU A 159 8.13 -9.58 -4.59
N TYR A 160 7.37 -10.22 -3.71
CA TYR A 160 6.25 -11.07 -4.09
C TYR A 160 4.98 -10.61 -3.40
N LEU A 161 3.97 -10.34 -4.21
CA LEU A 161 2.61 -10.01 -3.76
C LEU A 161 1.66 -11.08 -4.27
N SER A 162 0.78 -11.55 -3.39
CA SER A 162 -0.29 -12.48 -3.75
C SER A 162 -1.62 -12.01 -3.16
N ILE A 163 -2.68 -12.08 -3.95
CA ILE A 163 -4.06 -11.99 -3.47
C ILE A 163 -4.68 -13.36 -3.75
N ALA A 164 -4.90 -14.15 -2.71
CA ALA A 164 -5.45 -15.51 -2.81
C ALA A 164 -5.99 -15.96 -1.45
N ASP A 165 -6.87 -16.96 -1.45
CA ASP A 165 -7.41 -17.61 -0.25
C ASP A 165 -8.03 -16.63 0.78
N GLY A 166 -8.55 -15.51 0.30
CA GLY A 166 -9.12 -14.46 1.15
C GLY A 166 -8.07 -13.62 1.88
N TYR A 167 -6.86 -13.49 1.34
CA TYR A 167 -5.83 -12.59 1.86
C TYR A 167 -5.06 -11.86 0.75
N LEU A 168 -4.68 -10.62 1.04
CA LEU A 168 -3.59 -9.93 0.37
C LEU A 168 -2.34 -10.15 1.21
N THR A 169 -1.29 -10.69 0.60
CA THR A 169 -0.01 -11.01 1.23
C THR A 169 1.13 -10.37 0.44
N ILE A 170 2.05 -9.74 1.15
CA ILE A 170 3.25 -9.11 0.60
C ILE A 170 4.45 -9.72 1.31
N HIS A 171 5.40 -10.22 0.53
CA HIS A 171 6.64 -10.82 1.01
C HIS A 171 7.84 -10.00 0.55
N THR A 172 8.75 -9.73 1.49
CA THR A 172 10.10 -9.24 1.18
C THR A 172 11.09 -10.36 1.43
N PRO A 173 11.94 -10.75 0.47
CA PRO A 173 12.84 -11.89 0.62
C PRO A 173 13.91 -11.64 1.68
N LYS A 174 14.15 -10.38 2.07
CA LYS A 174 14.95 -10.01 3.23
C LYS A 174 14.13 -9.97 4.52
N LEU A 175 14.76 -10.40 5.61
CA LEU A 175 14.26 -10.19 6.96
C LEU A 175 14.49 -8.73 7.38
N LEU A 176 13.41 -7.96 7.47
CA LEU A 176 13.43 -6.59 7.97
C LEU A 176 13.63 -6.61 9.50
N ARG A 177 14.73 -6.02 9.97
CA ARG A 177 15.13 -6.08 11.38
C ARG A 177 14.98 -4.78 12.14
N SER A 178 14.99 -3.64 11.45
CA SER A 178 14.90 -2.33 12.07
C SER A 178 13.44 -1.88 12.17
N PHE A 179 13.14 -1.14 13.24
CA PHE A 179 11.84 -0.50 13.42
C PHE A 179 11.44 0.35 12.21
N ALA A 180 12.36 1.18 11.69
CA ALA A 180 12.09 2.07 10.56
C ALA A 180 11.64 1.30 9.30
N MET A 181 12.34 0.22 8.94
CA MET A 181 11.99 -0.59 7.77
C MET A 181 10.67 -1.34 7.96
N LEU A 182 10.44 -1.91 9.14
CA LEU A 182 9.17 -2.60 9.44
C LEU A 182 7.98 -1.65 9.44
N LYS A 183 8.15 -0.45 10.03
CA LYS A 183 7.14 0.61 10.02
C LYS A 183 6.81 1.01 8.59
N PHE A 184 7.81 1.33 7.79
CA PHE A 184 7.61 1.74 6.41
C PHE A 184 6.93 0.63 5.60
N PHE A 185 7.36 -0.63 5.75
CA PHE A 185 6.74 -1.76 5.07
C PHE A 185 5.26 -1.94 5.42
N ILE A 186 4.87 -1.75 6.68
CA ILE A 186 3.46 -1.77 7.09
C ILE A 186 2.69 -0.60 6.48
N GLU A 187 3.24 0.62 6.50
CA GLU A 187 2.59 1.79 5.92
C GLU A 187 2.30 1.60 4.43
N GLN A 188 3.28 1.11 3.68
CA GLN A 188 3.10 0.81 2.26
C GLN A 188 2.10 -0.34 2.02
N GLY A 189 2.13 -1.39 2.85
CA GLY A 189 1.18 -2.50 2.75
C GLY A 189 -0.28 -2.09 3.04
N LEU A 190 -0.48 -1.19 4.00
CA LEU A 190 -1.80 -0.63 4.31
C LEU A 190 -2.28 0.36 3.23
N ALA A 191 -1.39 1.23 2.75
CA ALA A 191 -1.70 2.16 1.67
C ALA A 191 -2.10 1.41 0.39
N LEU A 192 -1.39 0.31 0.06
CA LEU A 192 -1.77 -0.58 -1.04
C LEU A 192 -3.15 -1.17 -0.84
N TYR A 193 -3.42 -1.71 0.34
CA TYR A 193 -4.74 -2.28 0.64
C TYR A 193 -5.85 -1.24 0.42
N ASP A 194 -5.66 0.00 0.88
CA ASP A 194 -6.64 1.07 0.69
C ASP A 194 -6.88 1.41 -0.78
N GLN A 195 -5.81 1.59 -1.57
CA GLN A 195 -5.92 1.86 -3.01
C GLN A 195 -6.68 0.75 -3.73
N VAL A 196 -6.39 -0.49 -3.37
CA VAL A 196 -7.06 -1.63 -3.94
C VAL A 196 -8.54 -1.69 -3.50
N MET A 197 -8.86 -1.38 -2.24
CA MET A 197 -10.24 -1.33 -1.75
C MET A 197 -11.06 -0.21 -2.41
N ILE A 198 -10.47 0.97 -2.61
CA ILE A 198 -11.10 2.08 -3.34
C ILE A 198 -11.46 1.61 -4.75
N THR A 199 -10.49 1.00 -5.45
CA THR A 199 -10.67 0.47 -6.80
C THR A 199 -11.80 -0.56 -6.89
N ARG A 200 -12.06 -1.33 -5.82
CA ARG A 200 -13.16 -2.29 -5.75
C ARG A 200 -14.51 -1.67 -5.37
N ALA A 201 -14.52 -0.69 -4.47
CA ALA A 201 -15.73 0.00 -4.03
C ALA A 201 -16.33 0.81 -5.19
N VAL A 202 -15.46 1.26 -6.09
CA VAL A 202 -15.80 1.82 -7.40
C VAL A 202 -16.17 0.65 -8.34
N GLY A 203 -17.35 0.07 -8.11
CA GLY A 203 -18.12 -0.60 -9.16
C GLY A 203 -18.87 0.40 -10.06
N ILE A 204 -18.61 1.70 -9.86
CA ILE A 204 -19.09 2.80 -10.68
C ILE A 204 -18.04 2.95 -11.77
N GLU A 205 -18.33 2.57 -13.01
CA GLU A 205 -17.51 3.00 -14.14
C GLU A 205 -17.31 4.52 -14.01
N PHE A 206 -16.10 4.96 -13.69
CA PHE A 206 -15.72 6.32 -13.97
C PHE A 206 -15.69 6.41 -15.48
N ILE A 207 -16.83 6.77 -16.07
CA ILE A 207 -16.84 7.31 -17.42
C ILE A 207 -15.85 8.47 -17.33
N GLU A 208 -14.74 8.38 -18.04
CA GLU A 208 -13.82 9.49 -18.27
C GLU A 208 -14.55 10.56 -19.07
N SER A 209 -15.56 11.17 -18.46
CA SER A 209 -16.09 12.42 -18.91
C SER A 209 -15.13 13.47 -18.41
N ASP A 210 -14.33 14.05 -19.31
CA ASP A 210 -13.54 15.29 -19.12
C ASP A 210 -14.39 16.49 -18.66
N GLN A 211 -15.67 16.28 -18.38
CA GLN A 211 -16.59 17.24 -17.82
C GLN A 211 -16.65 17.00 -16.32
N ALA A 212 -16.21 18.00 -15.56
CA ALA A 212 -16.42 18.06 -14.12
C ALA A 212 -17.91 17.81 -13.84
N THR A 213 -18.24 16.62 -13.34
CA THR A 213 -19.62 16.30 -12.97
C THR A 213 -19.98 17.23 -11.83
N THR A 214 -20.97 18.08 -12.06
CA THR A 214 -21.58 18.88 -11.01
C THR A 214 -22.05 17.92 -9.93
N LEU A 215 -21.54 18.09 -8.71
CA LEU A 215 -22.03 17.38 -7.53
C LEU A 215 -23.45 17.89 -7.27
N GLU A 216 -24.41 17.35 -8.00
CA GLU A 216 -25.83 17.61 -7.82
C GLU A 216 -26.29 16.86 -6.56
N HIS A 217 -27.06 17.52 -5.70
CA HIS A 217 -27.63 16.94 -4.47
C HIS A 217 -26.65 16.60 -3.34
N VAL A 218 -25.74 17.51 -3.01
CA VAL A 218 -24.92 17.38 -1.80
C VAL A 218 -25.77 17.67 -0.55
N ILE A 219 -25.90 16.71 0.38
CA ILE A 219 -26.70 16.87 1.60
C ILE A 219 -25.81 17.16 2.82
N CYS A 220 -26.14 18.22 3.57
CA CYS A 220 -25.47 18.55 4.82
C CYS A 220 -25.83 17.55 5.93
N LYS A 221 -24.83 16.96 6.58
CA LYS A 221 -25.03 15.99 7.67
C LYS A 221 -25.43 16.61 9.03
N VAL A 222 -25.68 17.92 9.07
CA VAL A 222 -26.13 18.62 10.29
C VAL A 222 -27.64 18.90 10.21
N CYS A 223 -28.09 19.63 9.19
CA CYS A 223 -29.52 19.93 9.00
C CYS A 223 -30.27 18.92 8.14
N GLY A 224 -29.59 18.10 7.34
CA GLY A 224 -30.23 17.16 6.41
C GLY A 224 -30.72 17.78 5.10
N GLU A 225 -30.48 19.07 4.88
CA GLU A 225 -30.88 19.79 3.67
C GLU A 225 -29.79 19.77 2.59
N GLU A 226 -30.19 20.00 1.34
CA GLU A 226 -29.28 20.14 0.21
C GLU A 226 -28.44 21.43 0.34
N ILE A 227 -27.16 21.33 0.01
CA ILE A 227 -26.21 22.45 0.00
C ILE A 227 -26.25 23.07 -1.39
N ALA A 228 -27.18 24.00 -1.59
CA ALA A 228 -27.23 24.81 -2.81
C ALA A 228 -26.29 26.03 -2.72
N GLY A 229 -25.49 26.28 -3.76
CA GLY A 229 -24.73 27.53 -3.93
C GLY A 229 -23.35 27.61 -3.24
N HIS A 230 -22.95 28.82 -2.86
CA HIS A 230 -21.57 29.16 -2.47
C HIS A 230 -21.24 28.97 -0.98
N GLU A 231 -22.18 28.49 -0.18
CA GLU A 231 -22.02 28.39 1.28
C GLU A 231 -21.52 27.01 1.74
N MET A 232 -21.01 26.20 0.81
CA MET A 232 -20.44 24.91 1.13
C MET A 232 -19.05 25.06 1.79
N VAL A 233 -18.84 24.32 2.88
CA VAL A 233 -17.52 24.04 3.46
C VAL A 233 -17.31 22.54 3.55
N TYR A 234 -16.07 22.09 3.53
CA TYR A 234 -15.73 20.69 3.77
C TYR A 234 -14.77 20.54 4.94
N CYS A 235 -15.00 19.51 5.74
CA CYS A 235 -14.11 19.12 6.82
C CYS A 235 -12.69 18.91 6.28
N GLN A 236 -11.67 19.50 6.92
CA GLN A 236 -10.29 19.36 6.45
C GLN A 236 -9.80 17.90 6.50
N ARG A 237 -10.26 17.14 7.50
CA ARG A 237 -9.90 15.73 7.72
C ARG A 237 -10.67 14.75 6.81
N CYS A 238 -11.99 14.60 7.00
CA CYS A 238 -12.78 13.58 6.29
C CYS A 238 -13.45 14.06 4.99
N LYS A 239 -13.28 15.33 4.61
CA LYS A 239 -13.85 15.95 3.39
C LYS A 239 -15.39 15.96 3.32
N THR A 240 -16.09 15.64 4.41
CA THR A 240 -17.55 15.70 4.45
C THR A 240 -18.04 17.15 4.26
N PRO A 241 -19.02 17.38 3.37
CA PRO A 241 -19.55 18.72 3.11
C PRO A 241 -20.58 19.14 4.15
N HIS A 242 -20.61 20.43 4.44
CA HIS A 242 -21.52 21.09 5.38
C HIS A 242 -21.89 22.49 4.86
N HIS A 243 -23.03 23.03 5.28
CA HIS A 243 -23.25 24.48 5.19
C HIS A 243 -22.27 25.20 6.12
N SER A 244 -21.79 26.37 5.71
CA SER A 244 -20.94 27.24 6.53
C SER A 244 -21.57 27.51 7.90
N ASP A 245 -22.88 27.78 7.95
CA ASP A 245 -23.59 28.09 9.18
C ASP A 245 -23.77 26.85 10.07
N CYS A 246 -24.07 25.69 9.47
CA CYS A 246 -24.10 24.42 10.18
C CYS A 246 -22.74 24.08 10.81
N TRP A 247 -21.64 24.41 10.13
CA TRP A 247 -20.29 24.22 10.67
C TRP A 247 -20.04 25.14 11.87
N GLN A 248 -20.41 26.42 11.78
CA GLN A 248 -20.27 27.39 12.87
C GLN A 248 -21.12 26.99 14.08
N TYR A 249 -22.36 26.55 13.85
CA TYR A 249 -23.27 26.07 14.88
C TYR A 249 -22.72 24.82 15.60
N ALA A 250 -22.25 23.82 14.84
CA ALA A 250 -21.71 22.59 15.42
C ALA A 250 -20.32 22.77 16.05
N GLY A 251 -19.55 23.76 15.61
CA GLY A 251 -18.18 24.05 16.03
C GLY A 251 -17.13 23.00 15.63
N SER A 252 -17.54 21.91 14.98
CA SER A 252 -16.70 20.83 14.49
C SER A 252 -17.45 19.94 13.49
N CYS A 253 -16.74 19.05 12.79
CA CYS A 253 -17.35 18.09 11.87
C CYS A 253 -18.34 17.15 12.60
N SER A 254 -19.57 17.03 12.08
CA SER A 254 -20.62 16.20 12.67
C SER A 254 -20.48 14.70 12.39
N VAL A 255 -19.49 14.28 11.60
CA VAL A 255 -19.22 12.86 11.36
C VAL A 255 -18.67 12.22 12.62
N TYR A 256 -19.33 11.15 13.07
CA TYR A 256 -18.93 10.38 14.25
C TYR A 256 -17.44 10.01 14.20
N GLY A 257 -16.68 10.41 15.23
CA GLY A 257 -15.25 10.13 15.37
C GLY A 257 -14.29 11.08 14.63
N CYS A 258 -14.77 12.02 13.82
CA CYS A 258 -13.89 12.95 13.10
C CYS A 258 -13.38 14.09 14.02
N GLN A 259 -14.31 14.83 14.66
CA GLN A 259 -14.06 15.94 15.60
C GLN A 259 -13.12 17.07 15.07
N GLU A 260 -12.86 17.12 13.77
CA GLU A 260 -12.05 18.19 13.16
C GLU A 260 -12.74 19.54 13.33
N LYS A 261 -11.98 20.57 13.68
CA LYS A 261 -12.46 21.95 13.90
C LYS A 261 -12.13 22.89 12.74
N ASN A 262 -11.24 22.46 11.85
CA ASN A 262 -10.87 23.21 10.65
C ASN A 262 -11.67 22.75 9.43
N PHE A 263 -12.12 23.72 8.65
CA PHE A 263 -12.78 23.49 7.37
C PHE A 263 -12.03 24.19 6.23
N ARG A 264 -12.36 23.82 5.01
CA ARG A 264 -11.93 24.52 3.79
C ARG A 264 -13.16 24.90 2.96
N ARG A 265 -13.04 26.02 2.26
CA ARG A 265 -14.03 26.45 1.26
C ARG A 265 -13.59 25.98 -0.12
N PRO A 266 -14.53 25.50 -0.96
CA PRO A 266 -14.21 25.16 -2.34
C PRO A 266 -13.73 26.43 -3.04
N GLN A 267 -12.51 26.37 -3.54
CA GLN A 267 -12.04 27.40 -4.46
C GLN A 267 -12.50 27.00 -5.85
N PRO A 268 -13.15 27.90 -6.61
CA PRO A 268 -13.39 27.64 -8.01
C PRO A 268 -12.04 27.32 -8.67
N ALA A 269 -11.98 26.23 -9.42
CA ALA A 269 -10.79 25.91 -10.18
C ALA A 269 -10.39 27.15 -10.98
N PRO A 270 -9.12 27.58 -10.95
CA PRO A 270 -8.68 28.69 -11.79
C PRO A 270 -9.10 28.34 -13.21
N ARG A 271 -9.86 29.23 -13.87
CA ARG A 271 -10.16 29.04 -15.29
C ARG A 271 -8.80 28.95 -15.96
N ASN A 272 -8.46 27.77 -16.47
CA ASN A 272 -7.45 27.65 -17.49
C ASN A 272 -8.02 28.38 -18.70
N LEU A 273 -7.84 29.71 -18.73
CA LEU A 273 -8.02 30.46 -19.95
C LEU A 273 -7.11 29.77 -20.96
N PRO A 274 -7.65 29.29 -22.09
CA PRO A 274 -6.83 28.67 -23.11
C PRO A 274 -5.70 29.65 -23.38
N HIS A 275 -4.46 29.20 -23.13
CA HIS A 275 -3.27 29.97 -23.36
C HIS A 275 -3.38 30.43 -24.81
N SER A 276 -3.69 31.70 -25.02
CA SER A 276 -3.80 32.27 -26.36
C SER A 276 -2.43 32.07 -26.96
N LYS A 277 -2.29 31.06 -27.82
CA LYS A 277 -1.11 30.88 -28.66
C LYS A 277 -0.95 32.21 -29.37
N GLY A 278 0.11 32.92 -29.04
CA GLY A 278 0.40 34.21 -29.62
C GLY A 278 0.41 34.09 -31.14
N GLU A 279 -0.60 34.67 -31.76
CA GLU A 279 -0.48 35.25 -33.09
C GLU A 279 0.53 36.38 -32.97
N GLY A 280 1.80 36.08 -33.21
CA GLY A 280 2.87 37.04 -32.92
C GLY A 280 4.24 36.62 -33.41
N GLU A 281 4.35 35.96 -34.56
CA GLU A 281 5.64 35.83 -35.26
C GLU A 281 5.42 35.74 -36.79
N GLN A 282 4.83 36.80 -37.36
CA GLN A 282 4.85 37.09 -38.80
C GLN A 282 5.28 38.54 -39.01
N HIS A 283 6.55 38.86 -38.77
CA HIS A 283 7.17 40.01 -39.41
C HIS A 283 8.69 39.91 -39.40
N LEU A 284 9.30 40.37 -40.49
CA LEU A 284 10.74 40.54 -40.72
C LEU A 284 11.55 39.35 -41.27
N LYS A 285 11.20 38.92 -42.50
CA LYS A 285 12.19 38.49 -43.51
C LYS A 285 11.77 39.02 -44.88
N ASP A 286 12.01 40.29 -45.11
CA ASP A 286 12.20 40.82 -46.45
C ASP A 286 13.31 41.87 -46.40
N ASP A 287 14.00 42.04 -47.52
CA ASP A 287 15.13 42.96 -47.76
C ASP A 287 16.54 42.47 -47.39
N THR A 288 17.08 41.57 -48.23
CA THR A 288 18.42 41.81 -48.79
C THR A 288 18.60 41.11 -50.15
N LYS A 289 18.04 41.72 -51.20
CA LYS A 289 18.48 41.51 -52.59
C LYS A 289 19.36 42.69 -53.01
N GLY A 290 20.60 42.38 -53.37
CA GLY A 290 21.30 42.95 -54.51
C GLY A 290 21.74 44.41 -54.45
N ILE A 291 23.04 44.63 -54.19
CA ILE A 291 23.80 45.64 -54.93
C ILE A 291 25.05 44.94 -55.48
N SER A 292 25.04 44.78 -56.79
CA SER A 292 26.18 44.47 -57.65
C SER A 292 27.00 45.74 -57.90
N SER A 293 28.33 45.65 -57.76
CA SER A 293 29.36 46.29 -58.60
C SER A 293 30.72 45.69 -58.25
#